data_AF-A0A0E0DNM1-F1
#
_entry.id   AF-A0A0E0DNM1-F1
#
_cell.length_a   1.000
_cell.length_b   1.000
_cell.length_c   1.000
_cell.angle_alpha   90.00
_cell.angle_beta   90.00
_cell.angle_gamma   90.00
#
_symmetry.space_group_name_H-M   'P 1'
#
loop_
_entity.id
_entity.type
_entity.pdbx_description
1 polymer ?
#
loop_
_entity_poly.entity_id
_entity_poly.type
_entity_poly.pdbx_seq_one_letter_code
_entity_poly.pdbx_strand_id
1 'polypeptide(L)'
;MVVVHVIGAYQVYAMPVFDMIETVLVKKLHLRPGLPLRVTARSAYVALTMFIGITFPFFDGLLGFFGGFGFAPTTYFIPCIIWLIMRKPAKYSLSWLMNWCFIIIGMLLMLVSPIGGLRQIILDASKYKFYS
;
A
#
# COMPACT_ATOMS: atom_id res chain seq x y z
N MET A 1 14.56 9.45 -14.60
CA MET A 1 13.15 9.83 -14.36
C MET A 1 12.57 9.21 -13.08
N VAL A 2 12.76 7.91 -12.83
CA VAL A 2 12.21 7.20 -11.65
C VAL A 2 12.62 7.83 -10.31
N VAL A 3 13.90 8.15 -10.11
CA VAL A 3 14.39 8.74 -8.83
C VAL A 3 13.68 10.06 -8.51
N VAL A 4 13.56 10.96 -9.50
CA VAL A 4 12.89 12.26 -9.32
C VAL A 4 11.42 12.09 -8.96
N HIS A 5 10.72 11.15 -9.61
CA HIS A 5 9.32 10.87 -9.33
C HIS A 5 9.12 10.27 -7.92
N VAL A 6 9.97 9.31 -7.53
CA VAL A 6 9.86 8.65 -6.22
C VAL A 6 10.16 9.63 -5.09
N ILE A 7 11.14 10.52 -5.25
CA ILE A 7 11.41 11.59 -4.27
C ILE A 7 10.19 12.50 -4.10
N GLY A 8 9.58 12.94 -5.20
CA GLY A 8 8.38 13.77 -5.16
C GLY A 8 7.18 13.05 -4.51
N ALA A 9 6.92 11.80 -4.92
CA ALA A 9 5.85 11.00 -4.35
C ALA A 9 6.06 10.75 -2.85
N TYR A 10 7.28 10.44 -2.43
CA TYR A 10 7.61 10.22 -1.02
C TYR A 10 7.27 11.44 -0.16
N GLN A 11 7.59 12.66 -0.62
CA GLN A 11 7.25 13.87 0.12
C GLN A 11 5.74 14.02 0.35
N VAL A 12 4.94 13.77 -0.69
CA VAL A 12 3.48 13.88 -0.61
C VAL A 12 2.89 12.81 0.31
N TYR A 13 3.32 11.55 0.20
CA TYR A 13 2.81 10.45 1.02
C TYR A 13 3.30 10.49 2.47
N ALA A 14 4.50 10.99 2.73
CA ALA A 14 5.06 11.03 4.09
C ALA A 14 4.46 12.15 4.96
N MET A 15 4.00 13.27 4.37
CA MET A 15 3.39 14.38 5.11
C MET A 15 2.26 13.96 6.06
N PRO A 16 1.21 13.25 5.62
CA PRO A 16 0.12 12.83 6.51
C PRO A 16 0.58 11.82 7.57
N VAL A 17 1.56 10.97 7.24
CA VAL A 17 2.12 10.00 8.19
C VAL A 17 2.88 10.73 9.30
N PHE A 18 3.68 11.75 8.96
CA PHE A 18 4.35 12.58 9.95
C PHE A 18 3.36 13.31 10.85
N ASP A 19 2.28 13.85 10.28
CA ASP A 19 1.24 14.53 11.03
C ASP A 19 0.51 13.58 12.01
N MET A 20 0.24 12.35 11.57
CA MET A 20 -0.34 11.31 12.43
C MET A 20 0.59 10.94 13.59
N ILE A 21 1.89 10.75 13.32
CA ILE A 21 2.88 10.41 14.36
C ILE A 21 3.01 11.55 15.37
N GLU A 22 3.09 12.80 14.91
CA GLU A 22 3.17 13.98 15.77
C GLU A 22 1.90 14.13 16.62
N THR A 23 0.73 13.93 16.02
CA THR A 23 -0.56 13.93 16.72
C THR A 23 -0.60 12.87 17.81
N VAL A 24 -0.11 11.66 17.55
CA VAL A 24 -0.03 10.59 18.55
C VAL A 24 0.93 10.96 19.68
N LEU A 25 2.11 11.49 19.37
CA LEU A 25 3.11 11.91 20.38
C LEU A 25 2.59 13.06 21.26
N VAL A 26 1.87 14.02 20.70
CA VAL A 26 1.34 15.15 21.46
C VAL A 26 0.08 14.75 22.24
N LYS A 27 -0.88 14.06 21.62
CA LYS A 27 -2.17 13.74 22.25
C LYS A 27 -2.16 12.52 23.16
N LYS A 28 -1.38 11.48 22.84
CA LYS A 28 -1.29 10.27 23.68
C LYS A 28 -0.11 10.32 24.65
N LEU A 29 1.04 10.87 24.23
CA LEU A 29 2.27 10.88 25.04
C LEU A 29 2.52 12.22 25.76
N HIS A 30 1.62 13.20 25.62
CA HIS A 30 1.69 14.53 26.26
C HIS A 30 3.04 15.26 26.07
N LEU A 31 3.73 15.00 24.96
CA LEU A 31 4.95 15.71 24.63
C LEU A 31 4.65 17.14 24.19
N ARG A 32 5.49 18.09 24.60
CA ARG A 32 5.34 19.50 24.21
C ARG A 32 5.58 19.64 22.71
N PRO A 33 4.63 20.21 21.94
CA PRO A 33 4.85 20.47 20.53
C PRO A 33 5.99 21.48 20.35
N GLY A 34 6.91 21.19 19.44
CA GLY A 34 8.05 22.06 19.18
C GLY A 34 8.96 21.52 18.07
N LEU A 35 9.86 22.38 17.58
CA LEU A 35 10.90 22.03 16.60
C LEU A 35 11.70 20.76 16.95
N PRO A 36 12.18 20.54 18.20
CA PRO A 36 12.93 19.33 18.52
C PRO A 36 12.08 18.06 18.38
N LEU A 37 10.81 18.08 18.82
CA LEU A 37 9.90 16.95 18.70
C LEU A 37 9.67 16.55 17.24
N ARG A 38 9.46 17.54 16.37
CA ARG A 38 9.20 17.34 14.95
C ARG A 38 10.44 16.82 14.21
N VAL A 39 11.63 17.32 14.52
CA VAL A 39 12.88 16.81 13.95
C VAL A 39 13.13 15.37 14.41
N THR A 40 12.98 15.08 15.70
CA THR A 40 13.18 13.72 16.23
C THR A 40 12.17 12.73 15.64
N ALA A 41 10.88 13.06 15.58
CA ALA A 41 9.86 12.17 15.04
C ALA A 41 10.07 11.87 13.55
N ARG A 42 10.44 12.88 12.75
CA ARG A 42 10.73 12.70 11.32
C ARG A 42 12.00 11.87 11.10
N SER A 43 13.08 12.19 11.81
CA SER A 43 14.33 11.43 11.71
C SER A 43 14.15 9.98 12.16
N ALA A 44 13.37 9.74 13.23
CA ALA A 44 13.07 8.38 13.69
C ALA A 44 12.27 7.59 12.65
N TYR A 45 11.27 8.20 12.00
CA TYR A 45 10.52 7.55 10.92
C TYR A 45 11.41 7.21 9.71
N VAL A 46 12.25 8.14 9.27
CA VAL A 46 13.18 7.90 8.15
C VAL A 46 14.19 6.80 8.50
N ALA A 47 14.76 6.84 9.70
CA ALA A 47 15.71 5.83 10.16
C ALA A 47 15.05 4.43 10.25
N LEU A 48 13.83 4.36 10.78
CA LEU A 48 13.07 3.11 10.91
C LEU A 48 12.71 2.53 9.54
N THR A 49 12.19 3.35 8.62
CA THR A 49 11.83 2.90 7.27
C THR A 49 13.07 2.48 6.46
N MET A 50 14.19 3.18 6.61
CA MET A 50 15.48 2.80 6.03
C MET A 50 15.98 1.47 6.58
N PHE A 51 15.91 1.28 7.90
CA PHE A 51 16.31 0.02 8.54
C PHE A 51 15.48 -1.17 8.06
N ILE A 52 14.16 -1.00 7.98
CA ILE A 52 13.26 -2.04 7.45
C ILE A 52 13.57 -2.33 5.98
N GLY A 53 13.81 -1.31 5.17
CA GLY A 53 14.11 -1.47 3.74
C GLY A 53 15.42 -2.22 3.48
N ILE A 54 16.43 -2.05 4.33
CA ILE A 54 17.70 -2.79 4.24
C ILE A 54 17.52 -4.24 4.73
N THR A 55 16.75 -4.42 5.81
CA THR A 55 16.52 -5.73 6.47
C THR A 55 15.65 -6.66 5.62
N PHE A 56 14.67 -6.12 4.89
CA PHE A 56 13.71 -6.88 4.10
C PHE A 56 13.72 -6.43 2.63
N PRO A 57 14.69 -6.87 1.81
CA PRO A 57 14.78 -6.50 0.40
C PRO A 57 13.77 -7.23 -0.51
N PHE A 58 12.64 -7.69 0.04
CA PHE A 58 11.59 -8.44 -0.69
C PHE A 58 10.51 -7.52 -1.26
N PHE A 59 10.91 -6.38 -1.83
CA PHE A 59 9.98 -5.33 -2.25
C PHE A 59 8.99 -5.82 -3.31
N ASP A 60 9.45 -6.63 -4.26
CA ASP A 60 8.62 -7.20 -5.33
C ASP A 60 7.50 -8.11 -4.79
N GLY A 61 7.84 -9.04 -3.90
CA GLY A 61 6.88 -9.93 -3.26
C GLY A 61 5.89 -9.20 -2.34
N LEU A 62 6.37 -8.20 -1.59
CA LEU A 62 5.54 -7.33 -0.75
C LEU A 62 4.55 -6.48 -1.58
N LEU A 63 5.02 -5.91 -2.69
CA LEU A 63 4.17 -5.18 -3.63
C LEU A 63 3.10 -6.09 -4.24
N GLY A 64 3.46 -7.31 -4.66
CA GLY A 64 2.50 -8.29 -5.17
C GLY A 64 1.45 -8.67 -4.11
N PHE A 65 1.87 -8.84 -2.86
CA PHE A 65 0.95 -9.19 -1.77
C PHE A 65 -0.02 -8.06 -1.44
N PHE A 66 0.48 -6.88 -1.10
CA PHE A 66 -0.36 -5.73 -0.70
C PHE A 66 -1.07 -5.05 -1.88
N GLY A 67 -0.48 -5.10 -3.08
CA GLY A 67 -1.11 -4.67 -4.34
C GLY A 67 -2.36 -5.50 -4.65
N GLY A 68 -2.24 -6.82 -4.52
CA GLY A 68 -3.36 -7.74 -4.66
C GLY A 68 -4.44 -7.57 -3.61
N PHE A 69 -4.04 -7.52 -2.34
CA PHE A 69 -4.98 -7.50 -1.22
C PHE A 69 -5.67 -6.14 -1.04
N GLY A 70 -4.95 -5.04 -1.20
CA GLY A 70 -5.46 -3.69 -0.96
C GLY A 70 -5.91 -2.97 -2.22
N PHE A 71 -5.04 -2.89 -3.24
CA PHE A 71 -5.30 -2.06 -4.41
C PHE A 71 -6.27 -2.69 -5.41
N ALA A 72 -6.26 -4.01 -5.57
CA ALA A 72 -7.17 -4.70 -6.48
C ALA A 72 -8.65 -4.52 -6.10
N PRO A 73 -9.08 -4.73 -4.83
CA PRO A 73 -10.48 -4.51 -4.46
C PRO A 73 -10.88 -3.03 -4.53
N THR A 74 -10.01 -2.10 -4.09
CA THR A 74 -10.36 -0.68 -4.10
C THR A 74 -10.49 -0.09 -5.50
N THR A 75 -9.74 -0.61 -6.48
CA THR A 75 -9.71 -0.06 -7.85
C THR A 75 -10.68 -0.77 -8.79
N TYR A 76 -10.81 -2.10 -8.71
CA TYR A 76 -11.61 -2.87 -9.66
C TYR A 76 -12.98 -3.29 -9.11
N PHE A 77 -13.08 -3.63 -7.83
CA PHE A 77 -14.30 -4.18 -7.25
C PHE A 77 -15.24 -3.08 -6.72
N ILE A 78 -14.72 -2.21 -5.85
CA ILE A 78 -15.51 -1.16 -5.17
C ILE A 78 -16.24 -0.22 -6.14
N PRO A 79 -15.57 0.44 -7.12
CA PRO A 79 -16.27 1.39 -8.00
C PRO A 79 -17.28 0.71 -8.92
N CYS A 80 -16.98 -0.50 -9.40
CA CYS A 80 -17.92 -1.28 -10.23
C CYS A 80 -19.21 -1.62 -9.46
N ILE A 81 -19.10 -1.98 -8.19
CA ILE A 81 -20.26 -2.26 -7.33
C ILE A 81 -21.05 -1.00 -7.03
N ILE A 82 -20.38 0.09 -6.65
CA ILE A 82 -21.03 1.38 -6.39
C ILE A 82 -21.82 1.82 -7.63
N TRP A 83 -21.22 1.69 -8.82
CA TRP A 83 -21.88 2.03 -10.07
C TRP A 83 -23.09 1.14 -10.35
N LEU A 84 -22.99 -0.18 -10.11
CA LEU A 84 -24.10 -1.12 -10.30
C LEU A 84 -25.29 -0.79 -9.40
N ILE A 85 -25.02 -0.42 -8.13
CA ILE A 85 -26.03 -0.05 -7.14
C ILE A 85 -26.70 1.28 -7.51
N MET A 86 -25.91 2.28 -7.90
CA MET A 86 -26.40 3.63 -8.20
C MET A 86 -27.23 3.70 -9.48
N ARG A 87 -26.74 3.08 -10.56
CA ARG A 87 -27.32 3.28 -11.90
C ARG A 87 -28.37 2.23 -12.30
N LYS A 88 -28.49 1.13 -11.52
CA LYS A 88 -29.42 0.01 -11.73
C LYS A 88 -29.62 -0.33 -13.21
N PRO A 89 -28.54 -0.65 -13.95
CA PRO A 89 -28.64 -0.94 -15.39
C PRO A 89 -29.55 -2.16 -15.63
N ALA A 90 -30.20 -2.19 -16.80
CA ALA A 90 -31.01 -3.33 -17.21
C ALA A 90 -30.18 -4.63 -17.16
N LYS A 91 -30.76 -5.67 -16.57
CA LYS A 91 -30.13 -7.00 -16.50
C LYS A 91 -29.80 -7.44 -17.93
N TYR A 92 -28.57 -7.92 -18.16
CA TYR A 92 -28.00 -8.31 -19.46
C TYR A 92 -27.60 -7.19 -20.44
N SER A 93 -27.60 -5.92 -20.03
CA SER A 93 -26.94 -4.87 -20.82
C SER A 93 -25.41 -5.10 -20.89
N LEU A 94 -24.76 -4.71 -22.00
CA LEU A 94 -23.30 -4.76 -22.15
C LEU A 94 -22.56 -4.16 -20.93
N SER A 95 -23.06 -3.04 -20.41
CA SER A 95 -22.48 -2.39 -19.23
C SER A 95 -22.66 -3.21 -17.95
N TRP A 96 -23.71 -4.03 -17.83
CA TRP A 96 -23.91 -4.91 -16.69
C TRP A 96 -22.94 -6.10 -16.73
N LEU A 97 -22.75 -6.70 -17.92
CA LEU A 97 -21.80 -7.81 -18.12
C LEU A 97 -20.35 -7.37 -17.89
N MET A 98 -19.94 -6.20 -18.41
CA MET A 98 -18.60 -5.65 -18.19
C MET A 98 -18.29 -5.42 -16.71
N ASN A 99 -19.22 -4.84 -15.95
CA ASN A 99 -18.99 -4.62 -14.51
C ASN A 99 -18.88 -5.93 -13.74
N TRP A 100 -19.70 -6.94 -14.07
CA TRP A 100 -19.55 -8.27 -13.49
C TRP A 100 -18.22 -8.93 -13.85
N CYS A 101 -17.75 -8.77 -15.09
CA CYS A 101 -16.44 -9.24 -15.52
C CYS A 101 -15.31 -8.60 -14.70
N PHE A 102 -15.33 -7.28 -14.51
CA PHE A 102 -14.33 -6.56 -13.69
C PHE A 102 -14.36 -6.98 -12.22
N ILE A 103 -15.55 -7.24 -11.67
CA ILE A 103 -15.71 -7.77 -10.31
C ILE A 103 -15.04 -9.15 -10.19
N ILE A 104 -15.29 -10.05 -11.14
CA ILE A 104 -14.71 -11.40 -11.15
C ILE A 104 -13.18 -11.33 -11.32
N ILE A 105 -12.69 -10.52 -12.25
CA ILE A 105 -11.25 -10.31 -12.45
C ILE A 105 -10.61 -9.73 -11.20
N GLY A 106 -11.22 -8.72 -10.57
CA GLY A 106 -10.73 -8.13 -9.32
C GLY A 106 -10.64 -9.15 -8.18
N MET A 107 -11.65 -10.02 -8.05
CA MET A 107 -11.65 -11.11 -7.07
C MET A 107 -10.55 -12.14 -7.34
N LEU A 108 -10.33 -12.52 -8.60
CA LEU A 108 -9.25 -13.43 -8.98
C LEU A 108 -7.88 -12.81 -8.69
N LEU A 109 -7.69 -11.53 -9.02
CA LEU A 109 -6.45 -10.80 -8.73
C LEU A 109 -6.17 -10.74 -7.23
N MET A 110 -7.20 -10.51 -6.41
CA MET A 110 -7.09 -10.50 -4.95
C MET A 110 -6.64 -11.85 -4.38
N LEU A 111 -6.94 -12.97 -5.04
CA LEU A 111 -6.49 -14.30 -4.60
C LEU A 111 -5.10 -14.66 -5.14
N VAL A 112 -4.88 -14.45 -6.44
CA VAL A 112 -3.64 -14.86 -7.13
C VAL A 112 -2.45 -14.01 -6.68
N SER A 113 -2.65 -12.71 -6.46
CA SER A 113 -1.56 -11.78 -6.19
C SER A 113 -0.92 -11.96 -4.81
N PRO A 114 -1.66 -12.21 -3.71
CA PRO A 114 -1.07 -12.65 -2.44
C PRO A 114 -0.31 -13.98 -2.54
N ILE A 115 -0.82 -14.96 -3.28
CA ILE A 115 -0.15 -16.26 -3.46
C ILE A 115 1.17 -16.08 -4.21
N GLY A 116 1.17 -15.29 -5.29
CA GLY A 116 2.38 -14.93 -6.04
C GLY A 116 3.40 -14.17 -5.19
N GLY A 117 2.93 -13.16 -4.45
CA GLY A 117 3.77 -12.37 -3.54
C GLY A 117 4.42 -13.21 -2.45
N LEU A 118 3.66 -14.09 -1.79
CA LEU A 118 4.20 -15.00 -0.77
C LEU A 118 5.21 -15.99 -1.36
N ARG A 119 4.93 -16.56 -2.53
CA ARG A 119 5.88 -17.46 -3.21
C ARG A 119 7.20 -16.74 -3.51
N GLN A 120 7.14 -15.51 -3.98
CA GLN A 120 8.33 -14.71 -4.28
C GLN A 120 9.13 -14.43 -3.00
N ILE A 121 8.45 -14.02 -1.92
CA ILE A 121 9.08 -13.80 -0.60
C ILE A 121 9.79 -15.07 -0.13
N ILE A 122 9.17 -16.25 -0.25
CA ILE A 122 9.78 -17.53 0.19
C ILE A 122 11.02 -17.87 -0.64
N LEU A 123 10.96 -17.70 -1.96
CA LEU A 123 12.09 -17.99 -2.85
C LEU A 123 13.27 -17.05 -2.61
N ASP A 124 12.99 -15.76 -2.44
CA ASP A 124 14.01 -14.76 -2.16
C ASP A 124 14.58 -14.96 -0.74
N ALA A 125 13.73 -15.20 0.26
CA ALA A 125 14.16 -15.48 1.63
C ALA A 125 15.04 -16.73 1.74
N SER A 126 14.77 -17.77 0.92
CA SER A 126 15.59 -18.98 0.87
C SER A 126 16.98 -18.75 0.27
N LYS A 127 17.15 -17.73 -0.56
CA LYS A 127 18.44 -17.37 -1.17
C LYS A 127 19.16 -16.24 -0.41
N TYR A 128 18.42 -15.51 0.41
CA TYR A 128 18.92 -14.34 1.10
C TYR A 128 19.87 -14.72 2.24
N LYS A 129 21.12 -14.23 2.17
CA LYS A 129 22.04 -14.18 3.30
C LYS A 129 22.03 -12.76 3.86
N PHE A 130 21.67 -12.65 5.13
CA PHE A 130 21.41 -11.38 5.81
C PHE A 130 22.62 -10.41 5.81
N TYR A 131 23.85 -10.94 5.87
CA TYR A 131 25.09 -10.16 5.95
C TYR A 131 26.29 -10.97 5.44
N SER A 132 26.37 -11.25 4.13
CA SER A 132 27.57 -11.83 3.51
C SER A 132 27.85 -11.25 2.15
#